data_AF-A0AAW0EKA3-F1
#
_entry.id   AF-A0AAW0EKA3-F1
#
_cell.length_a   1.000
_cell.length_b   1.000
_cell.length_c   1.000
_cell.angle_alpha   90.00
_cell.angle_beta   90.00
_cell.angle_gamma   90.00
#
_symmetry.space_group_name_H-M   'P 1'
#
loop_
_entity.id
_entity.type
_entity.pdbx_description
1 polymer ?
#
loop_
_entity_poly.entity_id
_entity_poly.type
_entity_poly.pdbx_seq_one_letter_code
_entity_poly.pdbx_strand_id
1 'polypeptide(L)'
;MRARRVVAAASLVRGLRCVSTGRFDHPPFLYRHQHTFNTLPMHDANRLGGRTAYLREIGPIDHKKKGRLFKRDPATLQFNVDVWCAQQTLRKQWKGRDWDVVEMPFELAPAPLQRVIPEKYTDVPTMTDPSRCNYTNIRRLVVDREDLQAALYARSDSGQSPYPALQRVDRTAMTLDRYL
;
A
#
# COMPACT_ATOMS: atom_id res chain seq x y z
N MET A 1 -33.07 -51.12 11.95
CA MET A 1 -32.96 -49.95 11.07
C MET A 1 -32.10 -48.89 11.75
N ARG A 2 -30.85 -48.69 11.30
CA ARG A 2 -29.92 -47.70 11.89
C ARG A 2 -29.98 -46.40 11.08
N ALA A 3 -30.41 -45.32 11.72
CA ALA A 3 -30.46 -44.00 11.10
C ALA A 3 -29.04 -43.48 10.82
N ARG A 4 -28.74 -43.20 9.54
CA ARG A 4 -27.51 -42.51 9.11
C ARG A 4 -27.59 -41.05 9.54
N ARG A 5 -26.69 -40.62 10.42
CA ARG A 5 -26.43 -39.19 10.68
C ARG A 5 -25.79 -38.58 9.43
N VAL A 6 -26.52 -37.70 8.76
CA VAL A 6 -25.96 -36.82 7.73
C VAL A 6 -25.16 -35.75 8.46
N VAL A 7 -23.84 -35.81 8.37
CA VAL A 7 -22.96 -34.73 8.83
C VAL A 7 -23.06 -33.62 7.79
N ALA A 8 -23.79 -32.56 8.13
CA ALA A 8 -23.82 -31.35 7.32
C ALA A 8 -22.40 -30.77 7.28
N ALA A 9 -21.80 -30.75 6.09
CA ALA A 9 -20.55 -30.06 5.84
C ALA A 9 -20.79 -28.57 6.14
N ALA A 10 -20.23 -28.08 7.25
CA ALA A 10 -20.20 -26.67 7.56
C ALA A 10 -19.53 -25.95 6.38
N SER A 11 -20.30 -25.16 5.63
CA SER A 11 -19.73 -24.33 4.57
C SER A 11 -18.74 -23.38 5.24
N LEU A 12 -17.45 -23.58 4.97
CA LEU A 12 -16.43 -22.57 5.26
C LEU A 12 -16.83 -21.31 4.49
N VAL A 13 -17.47 -20.37 5.18
CA VAL A 13 -17.66 -19.02 4.70
C VAL A 13 -16.26 -18.47 4.48
N ARG A 14 -15.80 -18.50 3.22
CA ARG A 14 -14.63 -17.77 2.77
C ARG A 14 -14.92 -16.30 3.04
N GLY A 15 -14.51 -15.81 4.21
CA GLY A 15 -14.40 -14.39 4.45
C GLY A 15 -13.49 -13.84 3.36
N LEU A 16 -14.07 -13.11 2.42
CA LEU A 16 -13.31 -12.26 1.52
C LEU A 16 -12.47 -11.37 2.42
N ARG A 17 -11.17 -11.67 2.53
CA ARG A 17 -10.20 -10.74 3.11
C ARG A 17 -10.27 -9.50 2.23
N CYS A 18 -11.07 -8.53 2.65
CA CYS A 18 -11.23 -7.28 1.94
C CYS A 18 -9.92 -6.49 2.15
N VAL A 19 -9.07 -6.50 1.12
CA VAL A 19 -7.76 -5.83 1.12
C VAL A 19 -7.90 -4.30 1.31
N SER A 20 -9.09 -3.74 1.11
CA SER A 20 -9.47 -2.40 1.56
C SER A 20 -11.00 -2.21 1.60
N THR A 21 -11.54 -1.64 2.68
CA THR A 21 -12.99 -1.30 2.81
C THR A 21 -13.36 0.08 2.27
N GLY A 22 -12.43 0.74 1.56
CA GLY A 22 -12.65 2.08 1.00
C GLY A 22 -13.67 2.09 -0.13
N ARG A 23 -14.23 3.27 -0.42
CA ARG A 23 -15.08 3.49 -1.60
C ARG A 23 -14.23 3.99 -2.76
N PHE A 24 -14.30 3.27 -3.88
CA PHE A 24 -13.57 3.59 -5.12
C PHE A 24 -14.48 4.15 -6.22
N ASP A 25 -15.80 3.94 -6.09
CA ASP A 25 -16.76 4.35 -7.10
C ASP A 25 -17.47 5.65 -6.73
N HIS A 26 -17.74 6.46 -7.74
CA HIS A 26 -18.66 7.58 -7.65
C HIS A 26 -20.11 7.04 -7.62
N PRO A 27 -20.98 7.53 -6.72
CA PRO A 27 -22.40 7.14 -6.71
C PRO A 27 -23.09 7.50 -8.05
N PRO A 28 -24.02 6.66 -8.55
CA PRO A 28 -24.72 6.92 -9.81
C PRO A 28 -25.65 8.14 -9.71
N PHE A 29 -25.83 8.87 -10.82
CA PHE A 29 -26.83 9.93 -10.94
C PHE A 29 -28.24 9.33 -10.98
N LEU A 30 -28.95 9.48 -9.86
CA LEU A 30 -30.37 9.19 -9.72
C LEU A 30 -31.14 10.49 -9.43
N TYR A 31 -32.27 10.40 -8.75
CA TYR A 31 -32.94 11.55 -8.18
C TYR A 31 -32.05 12.26 -7.15
N ARG A 32 -32.33 13.54 -6.92
CA ARG A 32 -31.57 14.36 -5.96
C ARG A 32 -31.70 13.79 -4.56
N HIS A 33 -30.65 13.13 -4.06
CA HIS A 33 -30.57 12.70 -2.67
C HIS A 33 -30.54 13.91 -1.74
N GLN A 34 -31.43 13.89 -0.75
CA GLN A 34 -31.48 14.86 0.34
C GLN A 34 -30.79 14.29 1.57
N HIS A 35 -30.45 15.16 2.51
CA HIS A 35 -29.88 14.76 3.79
C HIS A 35 -30.97 14.09 4.64
N THR A 36 -30.84 12.79 4.86
CA THR A 36 -31.70 11.99 5.75
C THR A 36 -30.84 11.13 6.66
N PHE A 37 -31.45 10.37 7.57
CA PHE A 37 -30.72 9.49 8.49
C PHE A 37 -29.81 8.46 7.78
N ASN A 38 -30.20 8.00 6.59
CA ASN A 38 -29.46 6.97 5.83
C ASN A 38 -28.89 7.47 4.50
N THR A 39 -29.28 8.65 4.02
CA THR A 39 -28.84 9.16 2.72
C THR A 39 -28.19 10.52 2.86
N LEU A 40 -27.01 10.66 2.25
CA LEU A 40 -26.34 11.95 2.08
C LEU A 40 -26.46 12.43 0.63
N PRO A 41 -26.49 13.75 0.39
CA PRO A 41 -26.36 14.31 -0.95
C PRO A 41 -25.14 13.72 -1.69
N MET A 42 -25.25 13.65 -3.02
CA MET A 42 -24.23 13.04 -3.87
C MET A 42 -22.87 13.73 -3.74
N HIS A 43 -22.84 15.07 -3.76
CA HIS A 43 -21.62 15.87 -3.62
C HIS A 43 -21.49 16.48 -2.22
N ASP A 44 -21.94 15.73 -1.21
CA ASP A 44 -21.75 16.07 0.20
C ASP A 44 -20.26 16.09 0.57
N ALA A 45 -19.89 16.93 1.54
CA ALA A 45 -18.50 17.13 1.97
C ALA A 45 -17.89 15.89 2.64
N ASN A 46 -18.70 14.98 3.21
CA ASN A 46 -18.19 13.78 3.88
C ASN A 46 -17.70 12.70 2.90
N ARG A 47 -18.01 12.84 1.59
CA ARG A 47 -17.58 11.88 0.57
C ARG A 47 -16.19 12.24 0.05
N LEU A 48 -15.36 11.22 -0.17
CA LEU A 48 -14.04 11.32 -0.81
C LEU A 48 -13.11 12.35 -0.12
N GLY A 49 -13.23 12.50 1.20
CA GLY A 49 -12.43 13.45 1.99
C GLY A 49 -12.61 14.91 1.56
N GLY A 50 -13.85 15.32 1.22
CA GLY A 50 -14.18 16.69 0.82
C GLY A 50 -13.91 17.01 -0.66
N ARG A 51 -13.32 16.08 -1.43
CA ARG A 51 -12.99 16.31 -2.85
C ARG A 51 -14.21 16.46 -3.76
N THR A 52 -15.39 16.03 -3.30
CA THR A 52 -16.66 16.31 -3.96
C THR A 52 -16.95 17.80 -4.16
N ALA A 53 -16.26 18.70 -3.43
CA ALA A 53 -16.32 20.15 -3.66
C ALA A 53 -15.98 20.54 -5.12
N TYR A 54 -15.05 19.83 -5.77
CA TYR A 54 -14.68 20.09 -7.17
C TYR A 54 -15.79 19.73 -8.15
N LEU A 55 -16.64 18.76 -7.81
CA LEU A 55 -17.72 18.23 -8.65
C LEU A 55 -19.07 18.89 -8.33
N ARG A 56 -19.16 19.61 -7.20
CA ARG A 56 -20.42 20.18 -6.72
C ARG A 56 -20.89 21.36 -7.57
N GLU A 57 -22.17 21.33 -7.95
CA GLU A 57 -22.93 22.51 -8.36
C GLU A 57 -23.91 22.85 -7.22
N ILE A 58 -23.85 24.08 -6.70
CA ILE A 58 -24.61 24.48 -5.51
C ILE A 58 -25.94 25.10 -5.94
N GLY A 59 -27.03 24.70 -5.26
CA GLY A 59 -28.36 25.31 -5.37
C GLY A 59 -29.31 24.61 -6.34
N PRO A 60 -30.53 25.14 -6.52
CA PRO A 60 -31.45 24.70 -7.56
C PRO A 60 -30.93 25.19 -8.92
N ILE A 61 -30.54 24.26 -9.79
CA ILE A 61 -29.88 24.59 -11.06
C ILE A 61 -30.92 24.54 -12.18
N ASP A 62 -31.07 25.65 -12.88
CA ASP A 62 -31.78 25.65 -14.17
C ASP A 62 -30.87 25.03 -15.23
N HIS A 63 -31.13 23.77 -15.54
CA HIS A 63 -30.34 22.96 -16.48
C HIS A 63 -30.24 23.57 -17.89
N LYS A 64 -31.16 24.48 -18.27
CA LYS A 64 -31.15 25.13 -19.59
C LYS A 64 -30.18 26.31 -19.65
N LYS A 65 -30.02 27.04 -18.54
CA LYS A 65 -29.28 28.31 -18.50
C LYS A 65 -27.94 28.21 -17.77
N LYS A 66 -27.79 27.23 -16.88
CA LYS A 66 -26.63 27.12 -15.98
C LYS A 66 -26.24 25.67 -15.75
N GLY A 67 -24.93 25.43 -15.78
CA GLY A 67 -24.34 24.14 -15.43
C GLY A 67 -23.06 23.89 -16.20
N ARG A 68 -22.16 23.12 -15.60
CA ARG A 68 -20.95 22.59 -16.21
C ARG A 68 -21.20 21.12 -16.48
N LEU A 69 -21.27 20.75 -17.77
CA LEU A 69 -21.63 19.40 -18.21
C LEU A 69 -20.75 18.30 -17.60
N PHE A 70 -19.45 18.56 -17.44
CA PHE A 70 -18.52 17.62 -16.84
C PHE A 70 -18.87 17.21 -15.40
N LYS A 71 -19.61 18.05 -14.67
CA LYS A 71 -20.06 17.76 -13.30
C LYS A 71 -21.24 16.79 -13.24
N ARG A 72 -21.79 16.41 -14.40
CA ARG A 72 -22.95 15.51 -14.54
C ARG A 72 -22.64 14.27 -15.37
N ASP A 73 -21.60 14.33 -16.19
CA ASP A 73 -21.16 13.20 -17.00
C ASP A 73 -20.58 12.08 -16.10
N PRO A 74 -21.20 10.88 -16.06
CA PRO A 74 -20.74 9.80 -15.19
C PRO A 74 -19.30 9.37 -15.44
N ALA A 75 -18.86 9.35 -16.71
CA ALA A 75 -17.51 8.92 -17.08
C ALA A 75 -16.46 9.90 -16.55
N THR A 76 -16.66 11.20 -16.76
CA THR A 76 -15.76 12.24 -16.25
C THR A 76 -15.71 12.27 -14.72
N LEU A 77 -16.85 12.07 -14.05
CA LEU A 77 -16.86 12.00 -12.59
C LEU A 77 -16.06 10.80 -12.07
N GLN A 78 -16.32 9.60 -12.60
CA GLN A 78 -15.63 8.39 -12.18
C GLN A 78 -14.12 8.52 -12.41
N PHE A 79 -13.71 9.05 -13.57
CA PHE A 79 -12.30 9.32 -13.86
C PHE A 79 -11.63 10.20 -12.80
N ASN A 80 -12.28 11.29 -12.36
CA ASN A 80 -11.73 12.14 -11.30
C ASN A 80 -11.63 11.39 -9.95
N VAL A 81 -12.61 10.57 -9.63
CA VAL A 81 -12.57 9.73 -8.42
C VAL A 81 -11.43 8.71 -8.50
N ASP A 82 -11.24 8.06 -9.64
CA ASP A 82 -10.14 7.10 -9.86
C ASP A 82 -8.78 7.76 -9.71
N VAL A 83 -8.59 8.97 -10.25
CA VAL A 83 -7.37 9.76 -10.06
C VAL A 83 -7.14 10.04 -8.57
N TRP A 84 -8.18 10.39 -7.82
CA TRP A 84 -8.05 10.61 -6.38
C TRP A 84 -7.75 9.34 -5.60
N CYS A 85 -8.36 8.22 -5.96
CA CYS A 85 -8.04 6.91 -5.39
C CYS A 85 -6.58 6.53 -5.67
N ALA A 86 -6.10 6.74 -6.90
CA ALA A 86 -4.72 6.51 -7.27
C ALA A 86 -3.75 7.38 -6.44
N GLN A 87 -4.06 8.67 -6.27
CA GLN A 87 -3.28 9.57 -5.41
C GLN A 87 -3.23 9.11 -3.96
N GLN A 88 -4.33 8.60 -3.40
CA GLN A 88 -4.35 8.08 -2.02
C GLN A 88 -3.49 6.83 -1.88
N THR A 89 -3.60 5.89 -2.83
CA THR A 89 -2.77 4.67 -2.82
C THR A 89 -1.30 5.02 -2.98
N LEU A 90 -0.96 5.90 -3.93
CA LEU A 90 0.39 6.39 -4.14
C LEU A 90 0.96 7.03 -2.87
N ARG A 91 0.23 7.97 -2.26
CA ARG A 91 0.63 8.63 -1.01
C ARG A 91 0.91 7.62 0.10
N LYS A 92 0.04 6.62 0.29
CA LYS A 92 0.22 5.59 1.32
C LYS A 92 1.42 4.70 1.04
N GLN A 93 1.64 4.32 -0.22
CA GLN A 93 2.80 3.53 -0.63
C GLN A 93 4.11 4.29 -0.44
N TRP A 94 4.16 5.58 -0.75
CA TRP A 94 5.34 6.41 -0.52
C TRP A 94 5.59 6.68 0.95
N LYS A 95 4.55 6.97 1.75
CA LYS A 95 4.68 7.12 3.20
C LYS A 95 5.14 5.84 3.90
N GLY A 96 4.82 4.68 3.33
CA GLY A 96 5.29 3.39 3.81
C GLY A 96 6.73 3.03 3.44
N ARG A 97 7.47 3.92 2.77
CA ARG A 97 8.91 3.73 2.52
C ARG A 97 9.70 4.34 3.67
N ASP A 98 10.53 3.51 4.28
CA ASP A 98 11.51 3.81 5.31
C ASP A 98 12.95 3.58 4.81
N TRP A 99 13.12 3.61 3.48
CA TRP A 99 14.37 3.32 2.77
C TRP A 99 14.53 4.20 1.54
N ASP A 100 15.78 4.35 1.12
CA ASP A 100 16.18 5.02 -0.11
C ASP A 100 16.84 4.02 -1.07
N VAL A 101 16.82 4.33 -2.37
CA VAL A 101 17.59 3.57 -3.36
C VAL A 101 18.96 4.23 -3.50
N VAL A 102 20.02 3.46 -3.28
CA VAL A 102 21.40 3.92 -3.48
C VAL A 102 22.00 3.14 -4.63
N GLU A 103 22.52 3.85 -5.63
CA GLU A 103 23.31 3.27 -6.70
C GLU A 103 24.73 3.07 -6.18
N MET A 104 25.18 1.81 -6.14
CA MET A 104 26.50 1.45 -5.65
C MET A 104 27.24 0.59 -6.69
N PRO A 105 28.58 0.68 -6.75
CA PRO A 105 29.37 -0.22 -7.58
C PRO A 105 29.07 -1.69 -7.25
N PHE A 106 29.01 -2.52 -8.28
CA PHE A 106 28.63 -3.94 -8.16
C PHE A 106 29.51 -4.72 -7.17
N GLU A 107 30.79 -4.39 -7.09
CA GLU A 107 31.77 -5.03 -6.18
C GLU A 107 31.44 -4.79 -4.70
N LEU A 108 30.86 -3.64 -4.37
CA LEU A 108 30.52 -3.26 -2.99
C LEU A 108 29.10 -3.70 -2.61
N ALA A 109 28.33 -4.21 -3.56
CA ALA A 109 26.95 -4.63 -3.31
C ALA A 109 26.91 -5.91 -2.45
N PRO A 110 25.90 -6.05 -1.57
CA PRO A 110 25.65 -7.27 -0.80
C PRO A 110 25.63 -8.53 -1.68
N ALA A 111 26.10 -9.64 -1.14
CA ALA A 111 26.11 -10.96 -1.80
C ALA A 111 24.81 -11.34 -2.54
N PRO A 112 23.58 -11.16 -2.00
CA PRO A 112 22.36 -11.51 -2.74
C PRO A 112 22.09 -10.65 -3.99
N LEU A 113 22.75 -9.48 -4.10
CA LEU A 113 22.67 -8.57 -5.24
C LEU A 113 23.81 -8.79 -6.26
N GLN A 114 24.80 -9.64 -5.96
CA GLN A 114 25.90 -9.98 -6.87
C GLN A 114 25.46 -10.96 -7.98
N ARG A 115 24.38 -10.62 -8.67
CA ARG A 115 23.78 -11.39 -9.76
C ARG A 115 22.93 -10.49 -10.64
N VAL A 116 22.49 -11.01 -11.77
CA VAL A 116 21.56 -10.31 -12.66
C VAL A 116 20.16 -10.32 -12.05
N ILE A 117 19.54 -9.15 -11.92
CA ILE A 117 18.17 -8.98 -11.44
C ILE A 117 17.33 -8.41 -12.58
N PRO A 118 16.45 -9.20 -13.21
CA PRO A 118 15.59 -8.74 -14.31
C PRO A 118 14.73 -7.57 -13.86
N GLU A 119 14.43 -6.65 -14.79
CA GLU A 119 13.55 -5.50 -14.54
C GLU A 119 12.18 -5.90 -13.99
N LYS A 120 11.49 -4.93 -13.37
CA LYS A 120 10.22 -5.19 -12.71
C LYS A 120 9.19 -5.64 -13.75
N TYR A 121 8.54 -6.78 -13.49
CA TYR A 121 7.56 -7.42 -14.37
C TYR A 121 8.14 -8.03 -15.66
N THR A 122 9.46 -8.22 -15.75
CA THR A 122 10.10 -8.95 -16.85
C THR A 122 10.01 -10.47 -16.65
N ASP A 123 10.40 -10.95 -15.48
CA ASP A 123 10.42 -12.38 -15.13
C ASP A 123 9.54 -12.69 -13.90
N VAL A 124 9.50 -13.98 -13.53
CA VAL A 124 8.88 -14.43 -12.28
C VAL A 124 9.52 -13.75 -11.06
N PRO A 125 8.75 -13.48 -9.99
CA PRO A 125 9.29 -12.89 -8.76
C PRO A 125 10.49 -13.68 -8.22
N THR A 126 11.66 -13.06 -8.25
CA THR A 126 12.91 -13.71 -7.86
C THR A 126 13.09 -13.74 -6.34
N MET A 127 13.49 -14.90 -5.81
CA MET A 127 13.78 -15.09 -4.39
C MET A 127 15.18 -14.59 -4.03
N THR A 128 15.35 -13.96 -2.87
CA THR A 128 16.62 -13.35 -2.41
C THR A 128 17.76 -14.35 -2.32
N ASP A 129 17.63 -15.41 -1.52
CA ASP A 129 18.65 -16.46 -1.40
C ASP A 129 18.03 -17.80 -0.96
N PRO A 130 17.58 -18.64 -1.91
CA PRO A 130 17.00 -19.94 -1.61
C PRO A 130 17.96 -20.92 -0.90
N SER A 131 19.27 -20.77 -1.12
CA SER A 131 20.29 -21.67 -0.56
C SER A 131 20.44 -21.50 0.96
N ARG A 132 20.17 -20.29 1.46
CA ARG A 132 20.16 -19.94 2.89
C ARG A 132 18.75 -19.88 3.48
N CYS A 133 17.78 -20.55 2.84
CA CYS A 133 16.38 -20.56 3.25
C CYS A 133 15.71 -19.17 3.29
N ASN A 134 16.20 -18.19 2.51
CA ASN A 134 15.59 -16.87 2.38
C ASN A 134 14.80 -16.74 1.07
N TYR A 135 13.52 -17.09 1.15
CA TYR A 135 12.58 -17.08 0.02
C TYR A 135 11.82 -15.76 -0.17
N THR A 136 12.30 -14.66 0.42
CA THR A 136 11.69 -13.33 0.25
C THR A 136 11.94 -12.78 -1.15
N ASN A 137 11.13 -11.82 -1.61
CA ASN A 137 11.31 -11.19 -2.92
C ASN A 137 12.50 -10.23 -2.90
N ILE A 138 13.48 -10.43 -3.80
CA ILE A 138 14.67 -9.58 -3.87
C ILE A 138 14.35 -8.09 -4.10
N ARG A 139 13.27 -7.78 -4.83
CA ARG A 139 12.83 -6.39 -5.08
C ARG A 139 12.32 -5.68 -3.83
N ARG A 140 12.09 -6.42 -2.74
CA ARG A 140 11.66 -5.90 -1.43
C ARG A 140 12.75 -6.03 -0.38
N LEU A 141 13.95 -6.48 -0.75
CA LEU A 141 15.09 -6.51 0.15
C LEU A 141 15.47 -5.07 0.51
N VAL A 142 15.39 -4.76 1.80
CA VAL A 142 15.92 -3.53 2.40
C VAL A 142 17.12 -3.96 3.24
N VAL A 143 18.21 -3.20 3.15
CA VAL A 143 19.45 -3.48 3.87
C VAL A 143 19.67 -2.35 4.87
N ASP A 144 20.05 -2.73 6.09
CA ASP A 144 20.33 -1.78 7.16
C ASP A 144 21.49 -0.86 6.75
N ARG A 145 21.32 0.44 6.99
CA ARG A 145 22.32 1.45 6.63
C ARG A 145 23.62 1.23 7.40
N GLU A 146 23.50 0.75 8.64
CA GLU A 146 24.57 0.48 9.58
C GLU A 146 25.51 -0.61 9.06
N ASP A 147 24.97 -1.63 8.39
CA ASP A 147 25.73 -2.74 7.79
C ASP A 147 26.46 -2.31 6.50
N LEU A 148 25.96 -1.26 5.82
CA LEU A 148 26.54 -0.74 4.57
C LEU A 148 27.48 0.46 4.76
N GLN A 149 27.76 0.87 6.00
CA GLN A 149 28.52 2.10 6.25
C GLN A 149 29.89 2.13 5.59
N ALA A 150 30.60 0.99 5.58
CA ALA A 150 31.92 0.90 4.95
C ALA A 150 31.84 1.13 3.43
N ALA A 151 30.78 0.68 2.77
CA ALA A 151 30.59 0.90 1.33
C ALA A 151 30.08 2.31 1.02
N LEU A 152 29.23 2.88 1.88
CA LEU A 152 28.59 4.18 1.66
C LEU A 152 29.48 5.38 2.05
N TYR A 153 30.34 5.21 3.06
CA TYR A 153 31.08 6.31 3.70
C TYR A 153 32.59 6.05 3.77
N ALA A 154 33.16 5.20 2.92
CA ALA A 154 34.57 4.78 2.92
C ALA A 154 35.62 5.93 2.93
N ARG A 155 35.20 7.17 2.67
CA ARG A 155 36.02 8.37 2.55
C ARG A 155 35.79 9.41 3.66
N SER A 156 35.17 9.08 4.79
CA SER A 156 35.12 10.04 5.90
C SER A 156 36.55 10.28 6.43
N ASP A 157 37.05 11.51 6.30
CA ASP A 157 38.42 11.92 6.68
C ASP A 157 38.76 11.67 8.17
N SER A 158 37.77 11.32 8.99
CA SER A 158 37.91 11.03 10.42
C SER A 158 38.11 9.54 10.75
N GLY A 159 38.01 8.62 9.78
CA GLY A 159 38.12 7.17 10.02
C GLY A 159 37.04 6.59 10.93
N GLN A 160 36.05 7.40 11.30
CA GLN A 160 34.96 7.04 12.21
C GLN A 160 33.68 6.86 11.42
N SER A 161 33.03 5.71 11.59
CA SER A 161 31.72 5.43 11.02
C SER A 161 30.68 6.42 11.55
N PRO A 162 29.87 7.05 10.68
CA PRO A 162 28.91 8.08 11.10
C PRO A 162 27.78 7.54 11.99
N TYR A 163 27.47 6.24 11.90
CA TYR A 163 26.46 5.58 12.71
C TYR A 163 27.10 4.49 13.59
N PRO A 164 26.66 4.34 14.85
CA PRO A 164 27.11 3.24 15.70
C PRO A 164 26.65 1.89 15.14
N ALA A 165 27.36 0.82 15.48
CA ALA A 165 26.99 -0.53 15.07
C ALA A 165 25.67 -0.97 15.74
N LEU A 166 24.90 -1.81 15.04
CA LEU A 166 23.66 -2.39 15.56
C LEU A 166 23.95 -3.32 16.75
N GLN A 167 23.29 -3.06 17.88
CA GLN A 167 23.28 -3.97 19.01
C GLN A 167 22.26 -5.08 18.74
N ARG A 168 22.75 -6.31 18.61
CA ARG A 168 21.89 -7.49 18.37
C ARG A 168 21.54 -8.15 19.70
N VAL A 169 20.30 -8.62 19.81
CA VAL A 169 19.83 -9.37 20.97
C VAL A 169 20.46 -10.76 20.96
N ASP A 170 21.14 -11.11 22.05
CA ASP A 170 21.62 -12.48 22.26
C ASP A 170 20.42 -13.39 22.48
N ARG A 171 20.19 -14.29 21.52
CA ARG A 171 19.10 -15.27 21.57
C ARG A 171 19.39 -16.41 22.54
N THR A 172 20.55 -16.46 23.19
CA THR A 172 20.91 -17.47 24.18
C THR A 172 20.91 -16.95 25.62
N ALA A 173 20.85 -15.62 25.80
CA ALA A 173 20.77 -14.99 27.10
C ALA A 173 19.51 -15.41 27.87
N MET A 174 19.60 -15.40 29.21
CA MET A 174 18.46 -15.60 30.10
C MET A 174 17.81 -14.25 30.32
N THR A 175 16.66 -14.08 29.69
CA THR A 175 15.88 -12.85 29.67
C THR A 175 14.47 -13.13 30.17
N LEU A 176 13.69 -12.08 30.45
CA LEU A 176 12.38 -12.19 31.09
C LEU A 176 11.39 -13.10 30.35
N ASP A 177 11.49 -13.23 29.03
CA ASP A 177 10.72 -14.16 28.20
C ASP A 177 10.99 -15.63 28.51
N ARG A 178 12.15 -15.94 29.08
CA ARG A 178 12.57 -17.27 29.55
C ARG A 178 12.24 -17.52 31.02
N TYR A 179 11.65 -16.54 31.70
CA TYR A 179 11.30 -16.62 33.13
C TYR A 179 12.49 -16.98 34.04
N LEU A 180 13.72 -16.65 33.62
CA LEU A 180 14.96 -16.87 34.37
C LEU A 180 15.82 -15.60 34.35
#